data_AF-A0A0K1L8L2-F1
#
_entry.id   AF-A0A0K1L8L2-F1
#
_cell.length_a   1.000
_cell.length_b   1.000
_cell.length_c   1.000
_cell.angle_alpha   90.00
_cell.angle_beta   90.00
_cell.angle_gamma   90.00
#
_symmetry.space_group_name_H-M   'P 1'
#
loop_
_entity.id
_entity.type
_entity.pdbx_description
1 polymer ?
#
loop_
_entity_poly.entity_id
_entity_poly.type
_entity_poly.pdbx_seq_one_letter_code
_entity_poly.pdbx_strand_id
1 'polypeptide(L)'
;ENNSETHPWHLHGHDFWVLGYGDGRYDAEGDYGKLNTEDPPLRNTVVVLPHGWTALRFVADNTGAWAFHCHIEPHLHMGMGSVFIKGVDKMRELAVPREAMMCGVIRTAASVLTPATPRSPAPAPAP
;
A
#
# COMPACT_ATOMS: atom_id res chain seq x y z
N GLU A 1 -3.83 30.03 -14.47
CA GLU A 1 -3.73 28.91 -15.42
C GLU A 1 -4.33 27.68 -14.77
N ASN A 2 -5.16 26.92 -15.49
CA ASN A 2 -5.69 25.65 -15.00
C ASN A 2 -4.81 24.53 -15.55
N ASN A 3 -3.59 24.40 -15.02
CA ASN A 3 -2.64 23.38 -15.47
C ASN A 3 -2.98 22.03 -14.84
N SER A 4 -3.05 21.00 -15.66
CA SER A 4 -3.09 19.60 -15.24
C SER A 4 -1.83 18.90 -15.74
N GLU A 5 -1.21 18.10 -14.88
CA GLU A 5 0.01 17.37 -15.18
C GLU A 5 -0.26 15.87 -15.32
N THR A 6 0.74 15.13 -15.82
CA THR A 6 0.70 13.67 -15.84
C THR A 6 1.15 13.12 -14.49
N HIS A 7 0.37 12.22 -13.90
CA HIS A 7 0.69 11.60 -12.62
C HIS A 7 0.87 10.09 -12.77
N PRO A 8 2.10 9.53 -12.68
CA PRO A 8 2.30 8.09 -12.62
C PRO A 8 1.87 7.57 -11.26
N TRP A 9 0.93 6.63 -11.22
CA TRP A 9 0.46 5.97 -10.00
C TRP A 9 1.02 4.55 -9.92
N HIS A 10 1.60 4.22 -8.77
CA HIS A 10 2.22 2.95 -8.47
C HIS A 10 1.53 2.26 -7.29
N LEU A 11 1.28 0.94 -7.41
CA LEU A 11 0.72 0.11 -6.36
C LEU A 11 1.75 -0.91 -5.88
N HIS A 12 1.98 -0.94 -4.56
CA HIS A 12 2.83 -1.95 -3.93
C HIS A 12 2.08 -3.28 -3.75
N GLY A 13 2.84 -4.37 -3.71
CA GLY A 13 2.33 -5.71 -3.34
C GLY A 13 1.38 -6.37 -4.33
N HIS A 14 1.13 -5.73 -5.48
CA HIS A 14 0.23 -6.22 -6.53
C HIS A 14 0.71 -5.76 -7.90
N ASP A 15 0.46 -6.57 -8.92
CA ASP A 15 0.22 -6.06 -10.26
C ASP A 15 -1.29 -5.79 -10.43
N PHE A 16 -1.64 -4.92 -11.38
CA PHE A 16 -3.00 -4.56 -11.73
C PHE A 16 -3.19 -4.54 -13.25
N TRP A 17 -4.41 -4.83 -13.68
CA TRP A 17 -4.84 -4.68 -15.06
C TRP A 17 -5.25 -3.24 -15.31
N VAL A 18 -4.71 -2.63 -16.37
CA VAL A 18 -5.15 -1.31 -16.84
C VAL A 18 -6.34 -1.51 -17.76
N LEU A 19 -7.54 -1.18 -17.29
CA LEU A 19 -8.77 -1.45 -18.02
C LEU A 19 -9.05 -0.39 -19.09
N GLY A 20 -8.56 0.84 -18.89
CA GLY A 20 -8.79 1.92 -19.84
C GLY A 20 -8.43 3.28 -19.28
N TYR A 21 -8.55 4.29 -20.13
CA TYR A 21 -8.33 5.69 -19.83
C TYR A 21 -9.26 6.53 -20.70
N GLY A 22 -9.47 7.78 -20.33
CA GLY A 22 -10.28 8.72 -21.08
C GLY A 22 -10.07 10.15 -20.65
N ASP A 23 -10.59 11.07 -21.44
CA ASP A 23 -10.52 12.50 -21.17
C ASP A 23 -11.72 12.95 -20.33
N GLY A 24 -11.52 14.04 -19.59
CA GLY A 24 -12.55 14.63 -18.75
C GLY A 24 -12.83 13.83 -17.48
N ARG A 25 -14.00 14.10 -16.90
CA ARG A 25 -14.49 13.40 -15.72
C ARG A 25 -15.03 12.03 -16.15
N TYR A 26 -14.61 10.97 -15.46
CA TYR A 26 -15.16 9.63 -15.65
C TYR A 26 -16.69 9.62 -15.54
N ASP A 27 -17.35 9.11 -16.58
CA ASP A 27 -18.80 8.90 -16.64
C ASP A 27 -19.09 7.40 -16.55
N ALA A 28 -19.69 6.96 -15.45
CA ALA A 28 -19.95 5.53 -15.24
C ALA A 28 -20.93 4.95 -16.27
N GLU A 29 -21.88 5.74 -16.78
CA GLU A 29 -22.85 5.25 -17.77
C GLU A 29 -22.20 5.10 -19.15
N GLY A 30 -21.41 6.10 -19.57
CA GLY A 30 -20.77 6.13 -20.88
C GLY A 30 -19.44 5.38 -20.98
N ASP A 31 -18.64 5.32 -19.92
CA ASP A 31 -17.26 4.81 -19.97
C ASP A 31 -17.10 3.38 -19.50
N TYR A 32 -17.99 2.87 -18.63
CA TYR A 32 -17.88 1.52 -18.09
C TYR A 32 -17.87 0.44 -19.19
N GLY A 33 -18.71 0.60 -20.22
CA GLY A 33 -18.77 -0.33 -21.36
C GLY A 33 -17.55 -0.27 -22.29
N LYS A 34 -16.67 0.73 -22.14
CA LYS A 34 -15.44 0.90 -22.95
C LYS A 34 -14.21 0.24 -22.30
N LEU A 35 -14.34 -0.24 -21.06
CA LEU A 35 -13.24 -0.87 -20.33
C LEU A 35 -12.85 -2.20 -20.99
N ASN A 36 -11.56 -2.38 -21.29
CA ASN A 36 -11.01 -3.64 -21.76
C ASN A 36 -10.96 -4.63 -20.60
N THR A 37 -11.88 -5.60 -20.61
CA THR A 37 -11.94 -6.66 -19.60
C THR A 37 -11.55 -8.04 -20.13
N GLU A 38 -11.20 -8.12 -21.42
CA GLU A 38 -10.84 -9.36 -22.13
C GLU A 38 -9.33 -9.61 -22.07
N ASP A 39 -8.52 -8.62 -22.48
CA ASP A 39 -7.05 -8.71 -22.47
C ASP A 39 -6.38 -7.37 -22.09
N PRO A 40 -6.58 -6.89 -20.86
CA PRO A 40 -5.92 -5.68 -20.38
C PRO A 40 -4.45 -5.95 -20.01
N PRO A 41 -3.53 -4.98 -20.22
CA PRO A 41 -2.14 -5.14 -19.83
C PRO A 41 -1.98 -5.18 -18.31
N LEU A 42 -1.15 -6.09 -17.82
CA LEU A 42 -0.77 -6.24 -16.42
C LEU A 42 0.46 -5.38 -16.10
N ARG A 43 0.37 -4.49 -15.11
CA ARG A 43 1.38 -3.49 -14.74
C ARG A 43 1.37 -3.24 -13.23
N ASN A 44 2.42 -2.60 -12.70
CA ASN A 44 2.45 -2.05 -11.34
C ASN A 44 2.46 -0.51 -11.29
N THR A 45 2.60 0.15 -12.45
CA THR A 45 2.59 1.61 -12.57
C THR A 45 1.82 2.01 -13.83
N VAL A 46 0.95 3.03 -13.72
CA VAL A 46 0.19 3.60 -14.84
C VAL A 46 0.02 5.10 -14.67
N VAL A 47 -0.01 5.84 -15.76
CA VAL A 47 -0.21 7.30 -15.72
C VAL A 47 -1.69 7.66 -15.74
N VAL A 48 -2.05 8.68 -14.97
CA VAL A 48 -3.24 9.50 -15.22
C VAL A 48 -2.79 10.69 -16.05
N LEU A 49 -3.38 10.84 -17.24
CA LEU A 49 -3.07 11.92 -18.17
C LEU A 49 -3.78 13.23 -17.75
N PRO A 50 -3.31 14.40 -18.23
CA PRO A 50 -3.92 15.68 -17.91
C PRO A 50 -5.41 15.70 -18.19
N HIS A 51 -6.19 16.22 -17.23
CA HIS A 51 -7.65 16.33 -17.30
C HIS A 51 -8.40 15.02 -17.58
N GLY A 52 -7.79 13.85 -17.37
CA GLY A 52 -8.38 12.56 -17.69
C GLY A 52 -8.58 11.64 -16.49
N TRP A 53 -8.91 10.39 -16.80
CA TRP A 53 -9.05 9.29 -15.85
C TRP A 53 -8.31 8.05 -16.35
N THR A 54 -8.01 7.14 -15.42
CA THR A 54 -7.45 5.82 -15.72
C THR A 54 -8.08 4.80 -14.79
N ALA A 55 -8.63 3.73 -15.34
CA ALA A 55 -9.29 2.67 -14.61
C ALA A 55 -8.36 1.46 -14.47
N LEU A 56 -8.27 0.93 -13.25
CA LEU A 56 -7.42 -0.20 -12.90
C LEU A 56 -8.21 -1.24 -12.10
N ARG A 57 -7.83 -2.52 -12.24
CA ARG A 57 -8.40 -3.66 -11.51
C ARG A 57 -7.27 -4.48 -10.92
N PHE A 58 -7.41 -4.88 -9.67
CA PHE A 58 -6.49 -5.80 -8.99
C PHE A 58 -7.27 -6.72 -8.03
N VAL A 59 -6.66 -7.83 -7.65
CA VAL A 59 -7.21 -8.73 -6.63
C VAL A 59 -6.59 -8.37 -5.29
N ALA A 60 -7.40 -8.16 -4.26
CA ALA A 60 -6.91 -7.92 -2.91
C ALA A 60 -6.61 -9.26 -2.19
N ASP A 61 -5.59 -9.97 -2.67
CA ASP A 61 -5.17 -11.31 -2.22
C ASP A 61 -3.89 -11.30 -1.37
N ASN A 62 -3.17 -10.18 -1.33
CA ASN A 62 -1.94 -10.04 -0.55
C ASN A 62 -2.17 -9.33 0.79
N THR A 63 -2.06 -10.06 1.91
CA THR A 63 -2.25 -9.53 3.27
C THR A 63 -1.12 -8.54 3.61
N GLY A 64 -1.49 -7.31 3.97
CA GLY A 64 -0.51 -6.26 4.24
C GLY A 64 -1.10 -4.86 4.19
N ALA A 65 -0.23 -3.88 4.37
CA ALA A 65 -0.51 -2.46 4.16
C ALA A 65 0.33 -1.99 2.97
N TRP A 66 -0.33 -1.64 1.87
CA TRP A 66 0.31 -1.38 0.58
C TRP A 66 0.12 0.06 0.16
N ALA A 67 1.23 0.74 -0.12
CA ALA A 67 1.18 2.11 -0.62
C ALA A 67 0.65 2.12 -2.07
N PHE A 68 -0.28 3.03 -2.34
CA PHE A 68 -0.75 3.37 -3.67
C PHE A 68 -0.55 4.87 -3.85
N HIS A 69 0.42 5.27 -4.66
CA HIS A 69 0.89 6.66 -4.63
C HIS A 69 1.37 7.17 -5.98
N CYS A 70 1.46 8.50 -6.09
CA CYS A 70 2.13 9.12 -7.21
C CYS A 70 3.65 8.81 -7.15
N HIS A 71 4.22 8.38 -8.26
CA HIS A 71 5.63 8.02 -8.40
C HIS A 71 6.51 9.21 -8.81
N ILE A 72 6.05 10.42 -8.53
CA ILE A 72 6.81 11.67 -8.57
C ILE A 72 7.15 12.01 -7.11
N GLU A 73 8.43 11.91 -6.75
CA GLU A 73 8.89 12.04 -5.35
C GLU A 73 8.40 13.33 -4.66
N PRO A 74 8.48 14.53 -5.28
CA PRO A 74 7.89 15.74 -4.69
C PRO A 74 6.39 15.63 -4.42
N HIS A 75 5.62 14.95 -5.28
CA HIS A 75 4.18 14.80 -5.12
C HIS A 75 3.86 13.83 -3.97
N LEU A 76 4.60 12.72 -3.87
CA LEU A 76 4.53 11.81 -2.73
C LEU A 76 4.88 12.55 -1.42
N HIS A 77 5.95 13.34 -1.41
CA HIS A 77 6.35 14.15 -0.26
C HIS A 77 5.26 15.15 0.18
N MET A 78 4.54 15.73 -0.78
CA MET A 78 3.39 16.61 -0.51
C MET A 78 2.09 15.85 -0.16
N GLY A 79 2.12 14.52 -0.06
CA GLY A 79 1.01 13.70 0.42
C GLY A 79 0.13 13.06 -0.66
N MET A 80 0.55 13.07 -1.94
CA MET A 80 -0.21 12.46 -3.03
C MET A 80 -0.09 10.93 -3.03
N GLY A 81 -0.85 10.28 -2.14
CA GLY A 81 -0.93 8.84 -2.05
C GLY A 81 -2.02 8.36 -1.10
N SER A 82 -2.15 7.05 -0.98
CA SER A 82 -3.10 6.34 -0.13
C SER A 82 -2.50 5.00 0.29
N VAL A 83 -3.09 4.36 1.30
CA VAL A 83 -2.67 3.04 1.77
C VAL A 83 -3.85 2.09 1.72
N PHE A 84 -3.68 0.95 1.06
CA PHE A 84 -4.65 -0.15 1.10
C PHE A 84 -4.25 -1.16 2.15
N ILE A 85 -5.21 -1.52 3.01
CA ILE A 85 -5.00 -2.43 4.12
C ILE A 85 -5.86 -3.66 3.89
N LYS A 86 -5.22 -4.83 3.76
CA LYS A 86 -5.89 -6.12 3.57
C LYS A 86 -5.49 -7.09 4.67
N GLY A 87 -6.49 -7.81 5.19
CA GLY A 87 -6.29 -8.93 6.12
C GLY A 87 -5.77 -8.48 7.49
N VAL A 88 -6.34 -7.41 8.07
CA VAL A 88 -5.93 -6.86 9.36
C VAL A 88 -5.91 -7.90 10.47
N ASP A 89 -6.87 -8.82 10.46
CA ASP A 89 -6.99 -9.97 11.35
C ASP A 89 -5.78 -10.92 11.23
N LYS A 90 -5.27 -11.10 10.02
CA LYS A 90 -4.13 -11.97 9.69
C LYS A 90 -2.78 -11.27 9.76
N MET A 91 -2.73 -9.95 9.96
CA MET A 91 -1.46 -9.22 10.05
C MET A 91 -0.58 -9.68 11.20
N ARG A 92 -1.18 -10.18 12.29
CA ARG A 92 -0.44 -10.74 13.43
C ARG A 92 0.30 -12.04 13.09
N GLU A 93 -0.12 -12.72 12.03
CA GLU A 93 0.50 -13.95 11.53
C GLU A 93 1.68 -13.64 10.61
N LEU A 94 1.79 -12.39 10.11
CA LEU A 94 2.96 -11.96 9.36
C LEU A 94 4.18 -11.95 10.29
N ALA A 95 5.24 -12.62 9.87
CA ALA A 95 6.52 -12.62 10.57
C ALA A 95 7.25 -11.28 10.36
N VAL A 96 6.70 -10.19 10.92
CA VAL A 96 7.30 -8.86 10.84
C VAL A 96 8.57 -8.83 11.70
N PRO A 97 9.74 -8.49 11.12
CA PRO A 97 11.00 -8.40 11.86
C PRO A 97 10.88 -7.44 13.04
N ARG A 98 11.53 -7.77 14.16
CA ARG A 98 11.45 -6.98 15.40
C ARG A 98 11.85 -5.53 15.14
N GLU A 99 12.87 -5.32 14.31
CA GLU A 99 13.46 -4.05 13.94
C GLU A 99 12.41 -3.10 13.32
N ALA A 100 11.46 -3.64 12.56
CA ALA A 100 10.36 -2.88 11.97
C ALA A 100 9.28 -2.45 12.99
N MET A 101 9.28 -3.05 14.20
CA MET A 101 8.31 -2.80 15.26
C MET A 101 8.87 -1.95 16.42
N MET A 102 10.07 -1.37 16.26
CA MET A 102 10.77 -0.66 17.35
C MET A 102 10.52 0.85 17.41
N CYS A 103 9.51 1.37 16.72
CA CYS A 103 9.21 2.80 16.69
C CYS A 103 7.75 3.12 17.07
N GLY A 104 7.49 4.42 17.31
CA GLY A 104 6.15 4.94 17.61
C GLY A 104 5.46 4.26 18.80
N VAL A 105 4.13 4.18 18.73
CA VAL A 105 3.30 3.53 19.76
C VAL A 105 3.52 2.01 19.83
N ILE A 106 3.95 1.40 18.72
CA ILE A 106 4.20 -0.04 18.63
C ILE A 106 5.40 -0.43 19.51
N ARG A 107 6.44 0.41 19.59
CA ARG A 107 7.55 0.22 20.54
C ARG A 107 7.05 0.06 21.98
N THR A 108 6.12 0.93 22.39
CA THR A 108 5.56 0.93 23.74
C THR A 108 4.65 -0.29 23.97
N ALA A 109 3.86 -0.68 22.97
CA ALA A 109 2.98 -1.85 23.05
C ALA A 109 3.76 -3.19 23.03
N ALA A 110 4.86 -3.28 22.27
CA ALA A 110 5.73 -4.46 22.23
C ALA A 110 6.41 -4.73 23.58
N SER A 111 6.72 -3.68 24.35
CA SER A 111 7.24 -3.82 25.73
C SER A 111 6.24 -4.47 26.70
N VAL A 112 4.94 -4.42 26.40
CA VAL A 112 3.87 -5.03 27.21
C VAL A 112 3.60 -6.48 26.79
N LEU A 113 3.97 -6.85 25.56
CA LEU A 113 3.70 -8.17 24.96
C LEU A 113 4.89 -9.14 25.01
N THR A 114 6.09 -8.69 25.39
CA THR A 114 7.17 -9.62 25.75
C THR A 114 6.82 -10.31 27.08
N PRO A 115 6.72 -11.65 27.13
CA PRO A 115 6.80 -12.34 28.41
C PRO A 115 8.13 -11.95 29.04
N ALA A 116 8.12 -11.60 30.33
CA ALA A 116 9.36 -11.39 31.07
C ALA A 116 10.28 -12.59 30.81
N THR A 117 11.43 -12.36 30.19
CA THR A 117 12.49 -13.35 30.11
C THR A 117 12.72 -13.83 31.55
N PRO A 118 12.71 -15.15 31.85
CA PRO A 118 12.99 -15.60 33.20
C PRO A 118 14.39 -15.08 33.56
N ARG A 119 14.48 -14.25 34.61
CA ARG A 119 15.79 -13.88 35.15
C ARG A 119 16.49 -15.20 35.50
N SER A 120 17.67 -15.43 34.91
CA SER A 120 18.51 -16.54 35.35
C SER A 120 18.74 -16.41 36.86
N PRO A 121 18.64 -17.50 37.64
CA PRO A 121 18.88 -17.45 39.07
C PRO A 121 20.29 -16.95 39.33
N ALA A 122 20.44 -16.06 40.33
CA ALA A 122 21.73 -15.55 40.74
C ALA A 122 22.66 -16.72 41.13
N PRO A 123 23.97 -16.66 40.80
CA PRO A 123 24.90 -17.70 41.21
C PRO A 123 24.95 -17.79 42.74
N ALA A 124 24.92 -19.02 43.26
CA ALA A 124 25.05 -19.29 44.68
C ALA A 124 26.38 -18.75 45.21
N PRO A 125 26.43 -18.24 46.45
CA PRO A 125 27.67 -17.77 47.05
C PRO A 125 28.66 -18.94 47.15
N ALA A 126 29.90 -18.69 46.72
CA ALA A 126 31.01 -19.61 46.84
C ALA A 126 31.33 -19.88 48.33
N PRO A 127 31.84 -21.09 48.66
CA PRO A 127 32.15 -21.48 50.04
C PRO A 127 33.25 -20.65 50.69
#